data_AF-A0A2G6F4C9-F1
#
_entry.id   AF-A0A2G6F4C9-F1
#
_cell.length_a   1.000
_cell.length_b   1.000
_cell.length_c   1.000
_cell.angle_alpha   90.00
_cell.angle_beta   90.00
_cell.angle_gamma   90.00
#
_symmetry.space_group_name_H-M   'P 1'
#
loop_
_entity.id
_entity.type
_entity.pdbx_description
1 polymer ?
#
loop_
_entity_poly.entity_id
_entity_poly.type
_entity_poly.pdbx_seq_one_letter_code
_entity_poly.pdbx_strand_id
1 'polypeptide(L)'
;MATVSWNTIEAENVYKLTGKYPAINCFDFIHIQYSPANWIDYSDITPVADWANNGGIVSLMWHFNVPVKEGSDQYTYSSKETTFSASNVFTDNTWENTYFYEQIDKVSAVLLQLQDAGIPAIWRPFHEGAGNYYAGGDAWFWWGYEGPEIYVKLWKLMFEYFNQKGIHNLIWVWTTENNGDGAYYPGDDYVDIVGRDLYGKNATESYSQWNTVNTDYQQKMVALSECGNKVNGRTIISSQAIIPEQWSKGCQWLYFMPWYDYDYDTGNANTNVICSDYFWTSAMTRNYVLKRNDVAYLNLHN
;
A
#
# COMPACT_ATOMS: atom_id res chain seq x y z
N MET A 1 -0.39 0.96 -9.26
CA MET A 1 -1.10 1.71 -8.18
C MET A 1 -1.56 3.06 -8.72
N ALA A 2 -2.32 3.86 -7.99
CA ALA A 2 -2.61 5.25 -8.37
C ALA A 2 -1.31 6.06 -8.54
N THR A 3 -1.30 6.98 -9.49
CA THR A 3 -0.21 7.95 -9.60
C THR A 3 -0.34 8.92 -8.43
N VAL A 4 0.55 8.81 -7.44
CA VAL A 4 0.54 9.55 -6.16
C VAL A 4 -0.59 9.18 -5.20
N SER A 5 -1.87 9.35 -5.54
CA SER A 5 -2.96 9.26 -4.54
C SER A 5 -4.30 8.72 -5.05
N TRP A 6 -5.12 9.57 -5.68
CA TRP A 6 -6.57 9.33 -5.81
C TRP A 6 -7.04 9.25 -7.28
N ASN A 7 -6.48 8.31 -8.05
CA ASN A 7 -6.78 8.14 -9.48
C ASN A 7 -6.46 6.72 -10.00
N THR A 8 -6.72 6.49 -11.28
CA THR A 8 -6.47 5.22 -12.00
C THR A 8 -5.49 5.38 -13.17
N ILE A 9 -4.67 6.44 -13.21
CA ILE A 9 -3.85 6.81 -14.39
C ILE A 9 -2.94 5.66 -14.85
N GLU A 10 -2.19 5.04 -13.95
CA GLU A 10 -1.37 3.86 -14.27
C GLU A 10 -2.20 2.70 -14.83
N ALA A 11 -3.39 2.43 -14.25
CA ALA A 11 -4.26 1.37 -14.74
C ALA A 11 -4.75 1.66 -16.17
N GLU A 12 -5.01 2.94 -16.50
CA GLU A 12 -5.32 3.37 -17.87
C GLU A 12 -4.12 3.19 -18.82
N ASN A 13 -2.91 3.48 -18.36
CA ASN A 13 -1.69 3.27 -19.16
C ASN A 13 -1.45 1.78 -19.44
N VAL A 14 -1.66 0.91 -18.45
CA VAL A 14 -1.62 -0.54 -18.62
C VAL A 14 -2.69 -1.03 -19.60
N TYR A 15 -3.90 -0.48 -19.56
CA TYR A 15 -4.93 -0.80 -20.53
C TYR A 15 -4.56 -0.36 -21.95
N LYS A 16 -4.05 0.86 -22.14
CA LYS A 16 -3.56 1.33 -23.46
C LYS A 16 -2.46 0.42 -24.01
N LEU A 17 -1.57 -0.06 -23.15
CA LEU A 17 -0.45 -0.93 -23.54
C LEU A 17 -0.91 -2.37 -23.88
N THR A 18 -1.82 -2.93 -23.08
CA THR A 18 -2.09 -4.38 -23.09
C THR A 18 -3.49 -4.77 -23.56
N GLY A 19 -4.39 -3.80 -23.70
CA GLY A 19 -5.82 -4.00 -23.93
C GLY A 19 -6.57 -4.55 -22.71
N LYS A 20 -5.95 -4.56 -21.52
CA LYS A 20 -6.50 -5.16 -20.29
C LYS A 20 -6.19 -4.29 -19.08
N TYR A 21 -7.17 -4.12 -18.21
CA TYR A 21 -6.98 -3.47 -16.90
C TYR A 21 -6.41 -4.45 -15.87
N PRO A 22 -5.54 -4.00 -14.95
CA PRO A 22 -5.21 -4.77 -13.76
C PRO A 22 -6.46 -5.07 -12.93
N ALA A 23 -6.47 -6.16 -12.19
CA ALA A 23 -7.62 -6.52 -11.33
C ALA A 23 -7.78 -5.57 -10.15
N ILE A 24 -6.68 -5.02 -9.63
CA ILE A 24 -6.64 -4.17 -8.45
C ILE A 24 -6.13 -2.79 -8.84
N ASN A 25 -6.77 -1.73 -8.34
CA ASN A 25 -6.19 -0.39 -8.28
C ASN A 25 -6.03 0.01 -6.81
N CYS A 26 -4.84 0.49 -6.45
CA CYS A 26 -4.55 0.94 -5.10
C CYS A 26 -4.54 2.46 -5.04
N PHE A 27 -5.25 3.04 -4.08
CA PHE A 27 -5.29 4.48 -3.84
C PHE A 27 -4.57 4.81 -2.52
N ASP A 28 -4.06 6.03 -2.40
CA ASP A 28 -3.28 6.47 -1.23
C ASP A 28 -3.89 7.70 -0.56
N PHE A 29 -4.08 7.63 0.77
CA PHE A 29 -4.51 8.73 1.64
C PHE A 29 -3.39 9.75 1.97
N ILE A 30 -2.24 9.68 1.29
CA ILE A 30 -1.06 10.53 1.47
C ILE A 30 -1.34 12.04 1.61
N HIS A 31 -2.43 12.55 1.03
CA HIS A 31 -2.80 13.96 1.03
C HIS A 31 -4.08 14.29 1.81
N ILE A 32 -4.57 13.38 2.66
CA ILE A 32 -5.84 13.55 3.40
C ILE A 32 -5.86 14.81 4.28
N GLN A 33 -4.69 15.27 4.76
CA GLN A 33 -4.55 16.49 5.54
C GLN A 33 -4.97 17.75 4.77
N TYR A 34 -4.83 17.75 3.44
CA TYR A 34 -5.24 18.84 2.56
C TYR A 34 -6.70 18.75 2.12
N SER A 35 -7.38 17.63 2.38
CA SER A 35 -8.74 17.39 1.89
C SER A 35 -9.78 18.18 2.68
N PRO A 36 -10.77 18.83 2.02
CA PRO A 36 -10.86 19.04 0.57
C PRO A 36 -10.01 20.24 0.10
N ALA A 37 -9.39 20.11 -1.07
CA ALA A 37 -8.68 21.18 -1.79
C ALA A 37 -8.94 21.07 -3.30
N ASN A 38 -8.67 22.14 -4.05
CA ASN A 38 -8.91 22.19 -5.50
C ASN A 38 -8.20 21.08 -6.31
N TRP A 39 -7.14 20.50 -5.76
CA TRP A 39 -6.31 19.49 -6.43
C TRP A 39 -6.46 18.08 -5.82
N ILE A 40 -7.12 17.96 -4.67
CA ILE A 40 -7.39 16.67 -4.01
C ILE A 40 -8.63 16.78 -3.12
N ASP A 41 -9.59 15.88 -3.30
CA ASP A 41 -10.76 15.77 -2.44
C ASP A 41 -11.13 14.30 -2.26
N TYR A 42 -10.84 13.76 -1.07
CA TYR A 42 -11.15 12.37 -0.74
C TYR A 42 -12.64 12.16 -0.40
N SER A 43 -13.41 13.23 -0.20
CA SER A 43 -14.87 13.11 -0.04
C SER A 43 -15.57 12.85 -1.38
N ASP A 44 -14.90 13.13 -2.50
CA ASP A 44 -15.29 12.61 -3.81
C ASP A 44 -14.74 11.19 -3.99
N ILE A 45 -15.57 10.20 -3.67
CA ILE A 45 -15.24 8.79 -3.85
C ILE A 45 -15.39 8.30 -5.30
N THR A 46 -15.78 9.16 -6.25
CA THR A 46 -16.02 8.76 -7.65
C THR A 46 -14.86 7.98 -8.28
N PRO A 47 -13.57 8.37 -8.12
CA PRO A 47 -12.46 7.59 -8.69
C PRO A 47 -12.40 6.14 -8.18
N VAL A 48 -12.75 5.92 -6.91
CA VAL A 48 -12.77 4.58 -6.29
C VAL A 48 -14.04 3.82 -6.66
N ALA A 49 -15.19 4.49 -6.60
CA ALA A 49 -16.48 3.92 -6.93
C ALA A 49 -16.55 3.48 -8.39
N ASP A 50 -16.05 4.29 -9.33
CA ASP A 50 -16.01 3.93 -10.74
C ASP A 50 -15.14 2.69 -10.99
N TRP A 51 -14.00 2.59 -10.31
CA TRP A 51 -13.15 1.39 -10.41
C TRP A 51 -13.89 0.14 -9.93
N ALA A 52 -14.53 0.21 -8.76
CA ALA A 52 -15.31 -0.88 -8.18
C ALA A 52 -16.50 -1.28 -9.05
N ASN A 53 -17.28 -0.29 -9.52
CA ASN A 53 -18.45 -0.49 -10.38
C ASN A 53 -18.09 -1.11 -11.74
N ASN A 54 -16.84 -0.95 -12.19
CA ASN A 54 -16.32 -1.58 -13.40
C ASN A 54 -15.65 -2.96 -13.15
N GLY A 55 -15.92 -3.57 -11.99
CA GLY A 55 -15.43 -4.91 -11.63
C GLY A 55 -14.02 -4.92 -11.02
N GLY A 56 -13.47 -3.78 -10.65
CA GLY A 56 -12.11 -3.68 -10.11
C GLY A 56 -12.05 -3.78 -8.59
N ILE A 57 -11.14 -4.61 -8.09
CA ILE A 57 -10.86 -4.69 -6.65
C ILE A 57 -10.18 -3.40 -6.19
N VAL A 58 -10.68 -2.82 -5.10
CA VAL A 58 -10.12 -1.62 -4.49
C VAL A 58 -9.05 -2.04 -3.48
N SER A 59 -7.89 -1.40 -3.57
CA SER A 59 -6.86 -1.41 -2.53
C SER A 59 -6.65 0.01 -2.04
N LEU A 60 -6.30 0.16 -0.77
CA LEU A 60 -6.09 1.43 -0.09
C LEU A 60 -4.82 1.30 0.73
N MET A 61 -3.99 2.33 0.72
CA MET A 61 -2.83 2.46 1.58
C MET A 61 -2.71 3.89 2.10
N TRP A 62 -1.75 4.12 3.00
CA TRP A 62 -1.55 5.46 3.54
C TRP A 62 -0.10 5.75 3.89
N HIS A 63 0.52 6.59 3.06
CA HIS A 63 1.68 7.35 3.50
C HIS A 63 1.23 8.43 4.49
N PHE A 64 1.20 8.10 5.78
CA PHE A 64 0.66 8.98 6.81
C PHE A 64 1.57 10.21 7.01
N ASN A 65 1.29 11.27 6.26
CA ASN A 65 1.96 12.55 6.36
C ASN A 65 1.58 13.27 7.67
N VAL A 66 2.61 13.69 8.40
CA VAL A 66 2.54 14.48 9.64
C VAL A 66 3.28 15.80 9.44
N PRO A 67 2.94 16.87 10.18
CA PRO A 67 3.73 18.10 10.15
C PRO A 67 5.20 17.83 10.46
N VAL A 68 6.13 18.52 9.81
CA VAL A 68 7.58 18.38 10.10
C VAL A 68 7.94 18.81 11.53
N LYS A 69 7.07 19.61 12.16
CA LYS A 69 7.10 19.97 13.58
C LYS A 69 5.75 20.56 13.99
N GLU A 70 5.51 20.67 15.29
CA GLU A 70 4.30 21.32 15.83
C GLU A 70 4.06 22.70 15.18
N GLY A 71 2.84 22.92 14.70
CA GLY A 71 2.41 24.17 14.06
C GLY A 71 2.95 24.40 12.63
N SER A 72 3.64 23.44 12.02
CA SER A 72 4.11 23.56 10.63
C SER A 72 3.02 23.25 9.60
N ASP A 73 3.11 23.91 8.44
CA ASP A 73 2.32 23.63 7.23
C ASP A 73 3.05 22.75 6.19
N GLN A 74 4.26 22.29 6.52
CA GLN A 74 5.04 21.34 5.74
C GLN A 74 4.84 19.95 6.32
N TYR A 75 4.63 18.97 5.46
CA TYR A 75 4.29 17.60 5.88
C TYR A 75 5.26 16.59 5.29
N THR A 76 5.49 15.52 6.03
CA THR A 76 6.31 14.38 5.62
C THR A 76 5.85 13.12 6.36
N TYR A 77 6.15 11.96 5.80
CA TYR A 77 6.03 10.67 6.48
C TYR A 77 7.40 10.17 6.98
N SER A 78 8.48 10.83 6.56
CA SER A 78 9.86 10.42 6.83
C SER A 78 10.22 10.67 8.29
N SER A 79 10.72 9.63 8.97
CA SER A 79 11.20 9.73 10.36
C SER A 79 12.35 10.71 10.53
N LYS A 80 13.07 11.05 9.45
CA LYS A 80 14.23 11.95 9.47
C LYS A 80 13.87 13.42 9.23
N GLU A 81 12.63 13.69 8.84
CA GLU A 81 12.19 15.02 8.40
C GLU A 81 11.12 15.61 9.32
N THR A 82 10.69 14.88 10.35
CA THR A 82 9.69 15.33 11.32
C THR A 82 10.16 15.20 12.76
N THR A 83 9.65 16.08 13.63
CA THR A 83 9.73 15.92 15.09
C THR A 83 8.53 15.19 15.69
N PHE A 84 7.61 14.67 14.86
CA PHE A 84 6.45 13.90 15.31
C PHE A 84 6.91 12.59 15.96
N SER A 85 6.55 12.39 17.23
CA SER A 85 6.84 11.16 17.98
C SER A 85 5.65 10.20 17.97
N ALA A 86 5.90 8.96 17.55
CA ALA A 86 4.90 7.89 17.55
C ALA A 86 4.37 7.59 18.96
N SER A 87 5.22 7.63 19.99
CA SER A 87 4.85 7.43 21.40
C SER A 87 3.91 8.51 21.92
N ASN A 88 4.06 9.74 21.44
CA ASN A 88 3.22 10.86 21.88
C ASN A 88 1.76 10.72 21.42
N VAL A 89 1.47 9.89 20.41
CA VAL A 89 0.08 9.55 20.01
C VAL A 89 -0.71 8.96 21.18
N PHE A 90 -0.06 8.26 22.12
CA PHE A 90 -0.70 7.64 23.28
C PHE A 90 -0.76 8.54 24.52
N THR A 91 -0.34 9.80 24.41
CA THR A 91 -0.34 10.77 25.50
C THR A 91 -1.37 11.85 25.22
N ASP A 92 -2.43 11.90 26.03
CA ASP A 92 -3.50 12.87 25.86
C ASP A 92 -2.98 14.32 25.83
N ASN A 93 -3.56 15.13 24.94
CA ASN A 93 -3.26 16.55 24.76
C ASN A 93 -1.87 16.87 24.19
N THR A 94 -1.10 15.89 23.71
CA THR A 94 0.02 16.18 22.80
C THR A 94 -0.51 16.61 21.43
N TRP A 95 0.30 17.35 20.68
CA TRP A 95 -0.06 17.75 19.32
C TRP A 95 -0.08 16.53 18.37
N GLU A 96 0.75 15.52 18.64
CA GLU A 96 0.74 14.25 17.89
C GLU A 96 -0.55 13.46 18.10
N ASN A 97 -1.02 13.34 19.34
CA ASN A 97 -2.30 12.72 19.67
C ASN A 97 -3.46 13.44 18.96
N THR A 98 -3.52 14.77 19.08
CA THR A 98 -4.57 15.59 18.45
C THR A 98 -4.55 15.41 16.93
N TYR A 99 -3.39 15.60 16.29
CA TYR A 99 -3.26 15.49 14.84
C TYR A 99 -3.57 14.06 14.34
N PHE A 100 -3.12 13.03 15.06
CA PHE A 100 -3.39 11.64 14.72
C PHE A 100 -4.89 11.37 14.67
N TYR A 101 -5.63 11.71 15.73
CA TYR A 101 -7.08 11.47 15.77
C TYR A 101 -7.84 12.28 14.71
N GLU A 102 -7.43 13.53 14.46
CA GLU A 102 -8.01 14.34 13.37
C GLU A 102 -7.84 13.68 12.00
N GLN A 103 -6.66 13.12 11.69
CA GLN A 103 -6.44 12.49 10.39
C GLN A 103 -7.12 11.12 10.27
N ILE A 104 -7.08 10.28 11.31
CA ILE A 104 -7.78 8.99 11.25
C ILE A 104 -9.30 9.18 11.19
N ASP A 105 -9.85 10.27 11.75
CA ASP A 105 -11.27 10.60 11.59
C ASP A 105 -11.63 10.98 10.15
N LYS A 106 -10.77 11.75 9.47
CA LYS A 106 -10.95 12.04 8.05
C LYS A 106 -10.90 10.77 7.20
N VAL A 107 -9.93 9.89 7.44
CA VAL A 107 -9.85 8.60 6.75
C VAL A 107 -11.09 7.75 7.06
N SER A 108 -11.50 7.67 8.33
CA SER A 108 -12.69 6.93 8.76
C SER A 108 -13.95 7.38 8.02
N ALA A 109 -14.13 8.69 7.83
CA ALA A 109 -15.27 9.23 7.09
C ALA A 109 -15.31 8.75 5.64
N VAL A 110 -14.16 8.70 4.96
CA VAL A 110 -14.08 8.19 3.58
C VAL A 110 -14.33 6.68 3.53
N LEU A 111 -13.74 5.92 4.47
CA LEU A 111 -13.94 4.47 4.55
C LEU A 111 -15.42 4.10 4.80
N LEU A 112 -16.12 4.88 5.62
CA LEU A 112 -17.56 4.73 5.83
C LEU A 112 -18.36 5.06 4.57
N GLN A 113 -17.99 6.09 3.80
CA GLN A 113 -18.64 6.36 2.50
C GLN A 113 -18.45 5.21 1.50
N LEU A 114 -17.25 4.62 1.44
CA LEU A 114 -17.00 3.44 0.62
C LEU A 114 -17.83 2.24 1.10
N GLN A 115 -17.94 2.04 2.42
CA GLN A 115 -18.78 1.00 2.99
C GLN A 115 -20.27 1.19 2.64
N ASP A 116 -20.78 2.41 2.77
CA ASP A 116 -22.17 2.75 2.43
C ASP A 116 -22.46 2.55 0.94
N ALA A 117 -21.45 2.71 0.09
CA ALA A 117 -21.49 2.40 -1.34
C ALA A 117 -21.33 0.89 -1.65
N GLY A 118 -21.15 0.04 -0.64
CA GLY A 118 -20.96 -1.41 -0.79
C GLY A 118 -19.57 -1.80 -1.31
N ILE A 119 -18.57 -0.93 -1.15
CA ILE A 119 -17.21 -1.12 -1.67
C ILE A 119 -16.30 -1.66 -0.56
N PRO A 120 -15.88 -2.94 -0.60
CA PRO A 120 -14.80 -3.43 0.24
C PRO A 120 -13.44 -3.03 -0.31
N ALA A 121 -12.45 -2.93 0.56
CA ALA A 121 -11.09 -2.60 0.19
C ALA A 121 -10.04 -3.47 0.88
N ILE A 122 -8.98 -3.79 0.16
CA ILE A 122 -7.72 -4.25 0.75
C ILE A 122 -7.07 -3.04 1.41
N TRP A 123 -6.78 -3.08 2.71
CA TRP A 123 -6.26 -1.96 3.49
C TRP A 123 -4.86 -2.24 4.01
N ARG A 124 -3.89 -1.44 3.58
CA ARG A 124 -2.46 -1.59 3.90
C ARG A 124 -1.89 -0.32 4.56
N PRO A 125 -2.22 -0.06 5.84
CA PRO A 125 -1.66 1.08 6.58
C PRO A 125 -0.27 0.77 7.09
N PHE A 126 0.44 1.81 7.54
CA PHE A 126 1.70 1.69 8.29
C PHE A 126 2.68 0.67 7.68
N HIS A 127 2.82 0.69 6.36
CA HIS A 127 3.65 -0.26 5.62
C HIS A 127 5.14 -0.06 5.92
N GLU A 128 5.93 -1.10 5.68
CA GLU A 128 7.39 -1.13 5.88
C GLU A 128 7.82 -0.64 7.27
N GLY A 129 7.03 -0.94 8.30
CA GLY A 129 7.21 -0.41 9.66
C GLY A 129 8.58 -0.69 10.27
N ALA A 130 9.21 -1.81 9.91
CA ALA A 130 10.55 -2.12 10.40
C ALA A 130 11.67 -1.30 9.73
N GLY A 131 11.45 -0.83 8.49
CA GLY A 131 12.49 -0.30 7.63
C GLY A 131 13.82 -1.06 7.72
N ASN A 132 14.92 -0.36 8.08
CA ASN A 132 16.25 -0.97 8.23
C ASN A 132 16.61 -1.34 9.67
N TYR A 133 15.64 -1.37 10.60
CA TYR A 133 15.87 -1.60 12.04
C TYR A 133 16.78 -2.81 12.31
N TYR A 134 16.54 -3.92 11.61
CA TYR A 134 17.27 -5.18 11.79
C TYR A 134 18.68 -5.20 11.22
N ALA A 135 19.00 -4.26 10.33
CA ALA A 135 20.35 -4.07 9.80
C ALA A 135 21.17 -3.06 10.63
N GLY A 136 20.68 -2.68 11.82
CA GLY A 136 21.28 -1.64 12.66
C GLY A 136 21.04 -0.22 12.14
N GLY A 137 20.09 -0.05 11.22
CA GLY A 137 19.60 1.25 10.77
C GLY A 137 18.31 1.64 11.47
N ASP A 138 17.66 2.68 10.97
CA ASP A 138 16.37 3.16 11.47
C ASP A 138 15.23 2.76 10.51
N ALA A 139 14.01 2.71 11.03
CA ALA A 139 12.82 2.76 10.17
C ALA A 139 12.77 4.11 9.46
N TRP A 140 12.43 4.11 8.17
CA TRP A 140 12.37 5.34 7.36
C TRP A 140 11.05 6.11 7.52
N PHE A 141 10.02 5.47 8.08
CA PHE A 141 8.75 6.10 8.39
C PHE A 141 8.57 6.33 9.89
N TRP A 142 7.90 7.43 10.25
CA TRP A 142 7.73 7.83 11.66
C TRP A 142 7.02 6.75 12.50
N TRP A 143 6.08 6.01 11.93
CA TRP A 143 5.29 4.99 12.63
C TRP A 143 6.12 3.79 13.09
N GLY A 144 7.26 3.55 12.43
CA GLY A 144 8.19 2.47 12.74
C GLY A 144 9.38 2.88 13.58
N TYR A 145 9.67 4.18 13.65
CA TYR A 145 10.95 4.71 14.12
C TYR A 145 11.24 4.40 15.59
N GLU A 146 10.20 4.41 16.43
CA GLU A 146 10.33 4.19 17.87
C GLU A 146 10.18 2.72 18.28
N GLY A 147 10.38 1.81 17.32
CA GLY A 147 10.53 0.39 17.56
C GLY A 147 9.23 -0.42 17.49
N PRO A 148 9.36 -1.76 17.56
CA PRO A 148 8.25 -2.69 17.32
C PRO A 148 7.08 -2.54 18.30
N GLU A 149 7.36 -2.25 19.58
CA GLU A 149 6.30 -2.12 20.59
C GLU A 149 5.37 -0.94 20.26
N ILE A 150 5.93 0.20 19.89
CA ILE A 150 5.17 1.40 19.53
C ILE A 150 4.43 1.19 18.22
N TYR A 151 5.08 0.59 17.22
CA TYR A 151 4.44 0.24 15.96
C TYR A 151 3.21 -0.66 16.15
N VAL A 152 3.34 -1.75 16.91
CA VAL A 152 2.23 -2.68 17.16
C VAL A 152 1.10 -2.00 17.94
N LYS A 153 1.42 -1.10 18.88
CA LYS A 153 0.38 -0.29 19.56
C LYS A 153 -0.35 0.63 18.59
N LEU A 154 0.33 1.27 17.64
CA LEU A 154 -0.30 2.13 16.63
C LEU A 154 -1.22 1.33 15.70
N TRP A 155 -0.76 0.15 15.25
CA TRP A 155 -1.57 -0.73 14.42
C TRP A 155 -2.87 -1.12 15.10
N LYS A 156 -2.78 -1.64 16.33
CA LYS A 156 -3.95 -2.07 17.10
C LYS A 156 -4.86 -0.89 17.42
N LEU A 157 -4.30 0.28 17.72
CA LEU A 157 -5.09 1.49 17.93
C LEU A 157 -5.96 1.80 16.70
N MET A 158 -5.39 1.82 15.49
CA MET A 158 -6.14 2.08 14.27
C MET A 158 -7.21 1.01 14.01
N PHE A 159 -6.85 -0.26 14.17
CA PHE A 159 -7.78 -1.38 13.98
C PHE A 159 -9.00 -1.26 14.91
N GLU A 160 -8.76 -1.09 16.20
CA GLU A 160 -9.84 -0.98 17.20
C GLU A 160 -10.65 0.30 16.99
N TYR A 161 -10.00 1.41 16.62
CA TYR A 161 -10.68 2.66 16.33
C TYR A 161 -11.63 2.54 15.12
N PHE A 162 -11.17 1.93 14.03
CA PHE A 162 -12.00 1.69 12.85
C PHE A 162 -13.17 0.75 13.17
N ASN A 163 -12.91 -0.31 13.94
CA ASN A 163 -13.97 -1.20 14.40
C ASN A 163 -15.01 -0.46 15.27
N GLN A 164 -14.58 0.41 16.19
CA GLN A 164 -15.46 1.25 17.01
C GLN A 164 -16.27 2.26 16.19
N LYS A 165 -15.71 2.76 15.07
CA LYS A 165 -16.40 3.63 14.11
C LYS A 165 -17.39 2.87 13.21
N GLY A 166 -17.45 1.53 13.30
CA GLY A 166 -18.34 0.70 12.49
C GLY A 166 -17.82 0.43 11.08
N ILE A 167 -16.50 0.50 10.88
CA ILE A 167 -15.85 0.18 9.60
C ILE A 167 -15.56 -1.33 9.57
N HIS A 168 -16.20 -2.03 8.65
CA HIS A 168 -16.18 -3.49 8.52
C HIS A 168 -15.96 -3.96 7.07
N ASN A 169 -15.57 -3.05 6.17
CA ASN A 169 -15.36 -3.32 4.75
C ASN A 169 -13.86 -3.46 4.38
N LEU A 170 -12.97 -3.74 5.34
CA LEU A 170 -11.53 -3.79 5.13
C LEU A 170 -10.95 -5.19 5.29
N ILE A 171 -9.99 -5.52 4.43
CA ILE A 171 -9.10 -6.69 4.55
C ILE A 171 -7.69 -6.16 4.87
N TRP A 172 -7.17 -6.46 6.06
CA TRP A 172 -5.95 -5.84 6.60
C TRP A 172 -4.66 -6.50 6.10
N VAL A 173 -3.75 -5.69 5.57
CA VAL A 173 -2.46 -6.13 5.02
C VAL A 173 -1.31 -5.54 5.81
N TRP A 174 -0.58 -6.38 6.54
CA TRP A 174 0.68 -5.96 7.19
C TRP A 174 1.85 -6.17 6.24
N THR A 175 2.71 -5.16 6.06
CA THR A 175 3.88 -5.25 5.19
C THR A 175 5.14 -5.60 6.00
N THR A 176 5.70 -6.77 5.72
CA THR A 176 6.95 -7.25 6.31
C THR A 176 8.17 -6.81 5.51
N GLU A 177 9.30 -6.64 6.19
CA GLU A 177 10.63 -6.52 5.62
C GLU A 177 11.38 -7.85 5.51
N ASN A 178 10.81 -8.97 5.98
CA ASN A 178 11.42 -10.32 6.08
C ASN A 178 12.68 -10.44 6.94
N ASN A 179 13.27 -9.33 7.38
CA ASN A 179 14.59 -9.28 8.02
C ASN A 179 14.54 -9.58 9.52
N GLY A 180 13.73 -10.55 9.95
CA GLY A 180 13.50 -10.84 11.37
C GLY A 180 12.54 -9.86 12.04
N ASP A 181 11.64 -9.25 11.27
CA ASP A 181 10.70 -8.24 11.71
C ASP A 181 9.44 -8.75 12.40
N GLY A 182 9.44 -10.01 12.83
CA GLY A 182 8.31 -10.61 13.55
C GLY A 182 7.90 -9.86 14.82
N ALA A 183 8.79 -9.05 15.43
CA ALA A 183 8.41 -8.19 16.57
C ALA A 183 7.49 -7.03 16.16
N TYR A 184 7.51 -6.62 14.89
CA TYR A 184 6.57 -5.64 14.32
C TYR A 184 5.23 -6.28 13.91
N TYR A 185 5.12 -7.62 13.89
CA TYR A 185 3.88 -8.28 13.50
C TYR A 185 2.75 -7.97 14.50
N PRO A 186 1.63 -7.35 14.08
CA PRO A 186 0.55 -6.96 14.98
C PRO A 186 -0.18 -8.14 15.66
N GLY A 187 -0.11 -9.33 15.04
CA GLY A 187 -0.74 -10.56 15.51
C GLY A 187 -1.89 -11.01 14.59
N ASP A 188 -2.23 -12.30 14.69
CA ASP A 188 -3.15 -12.97 13.77
C ASP A 188 -4.58 -12.39 13.76
N ASP A 189 -5.03 -11.82 14.88
CA ASP A 189 -6.35 -11.22 15.02
C ASP A 189 -6.47 -9.83 14.35
N TYR A 190 -5.34 -9.25 13.94
CA TYR A 190 -5.23 -7.87 13.44
C TYR A 190 -4.75 -7.79 11.98
N VAL A 191 -4.51 -8.93 11.33
CA VAL A 191 -3.92 -9.03 9.99
C VAL A 191 -4.57 -10.16 9.20
N ASP A 192 -4.97 -9.90 7.95
CA ASP A 192 -5.52 -10.91 7.05
C ASP A 192 -4.48 -11.42 6.04
N ILE A 193 -3.63 -10.52 5.54
CA ILE A 193 -2.65 -10.77 4.49
C ILE A 193 -1.28 -10.23 4.93
N VAL A 194 -0.21 -10.93 4.58
CA VAL A 194 1.15 -10.41 4.72
C VAL A 194 1.67 -9.95 3.37
N GLY A 195 1.97 -8.65 3.25
CA GLY A 195 2.56 -8.04 2.06
C GLY A 195 4.08 -7.97 2.17
N ARG A 196 4.78 -8.07 1.04
CA ARG A 196 6.21 -7.76 0.92
C ARG A 196 6.44 -6.79 -0.23
N ASP A 197 7.23 -5.75 0.01
CA ASP A 197 7.59 -4.74 -0.99
C ASP A 197 8.98 -5.05 -1.57
N LEU A 198 9.07 -5.36 -2.86
CA LEU A 198 10.33 -5.81 -3.50
C LEU A 198 10.70 -4.99 -4.72
N TYR A 199 11.82 -4.29 -4.62
CA TYR A 199 12.38 -3.51 -5.72
C TYR A 199 13.69 -4.11 -6.24
N GLY A 200 13.79 -4.26 -7.57
CA GLY A 200 15.02 -4.66 -8.27
C GLY A 200 15.50 -6.08 -7.97
N LYS A 201 14.60 -7.02 -7.64
CA LYS A 201 14.92 -8.41 -7.27
C LYS A 201 14.76 -9.40 -8.42
N ASN A 202 15.75 -10.27 -8.61
CA ASN A 202 15.62 -11.37 -9.57
C ASN A 202 14.69 -12.48 -9.05
N ALA A 203 14.38 -13.47 -9.88
CA ALA A 203 13.39 -14.50 -9.54
C ALA A 203 13.84 -15.38 -8.35
N THR A 204 15.14 -15.65 -8.21
CA THR A 204 15.67 -16.43 -7.08
C THR A 204 15.60 -15.63 -5.78
N GLU A 205 15.95 -14.34 -5.82
CA GLU A 205 15.79 -13.47 -4.65
C GLU A 205 14.31 -13.31 -4.27
N SER A 206 13.43 -13.11 -5.26
CA SER A 206 11.99 -13.00 -5.05
C SER A 206 11.42 -14.27 -4.43
N TYR A 207 11.84 -15.45 -4.89
CA TYR A 207 11.43 -16.72 -4.30
C TYR A 207 11.91 -16.90 -2.88
N SER A 208 13.17 -16.52 -2.58
CA SER A 208 13.69 -16.56 -1.22
C SER A 208 12.84 -15.69 -0.28
N GLN A 209 12.51 -14.47 -0.72
CA GLN A 209 11.66 -13.55 0.04
C GLN A 209 10.24 -14.12 0.23
N TRP A 210 9.60 -14.59 -0.86
CA TRP A 210 8.26 -15.19 -0.79
C TRP A 210 8.24 -16.40 0.16
N ASN A 211 9.20 -17.30 0.03
CA ASN A 211 9.26 -18.54 0.80
C ASN A 211 9.45 -18.27 2.29
N THR A 212 10.25 -17.26 2.66
CA THR A 212 10.37 -16.83 4.07
C THR A 212 9.03 -16.36 4.61
N VAL A 213 8.36 -15.40 3.95
CA VAL A 213 7.03 -14.92 4.41
C VAL A 213 6.05 -16.09 4.53
N ASN A 214 5.98 -16.93 3.49
CA ASN A 214 5.06 -18.05 3.44
C ASN A 214 5.34 -19.10 4.53
N THR A 215 6.60 -19.26 4.95
CA THR A 215 6.98 -20.19 6.02
C THR A 215 6.72 -19.62 7.40
N ASP A 216 6.96 -18.33 7.60
CA ASP A 216 6.81 -17.67 8.90
C ASP A 216 5.34 -17.36 9.22
N TYR A 217 4.50 -17.17 8.19
CA TYR A 217 3.09 -16.80 8.31
C TYR A 217 2.16 -17.73 7.51
N GLN A 218 2.32 -19.06 7.65
CA GLN A 218 1.62 -20.11 6.88
C GLN A 218 0.08 -20.03 6.89
N GLN A 219 -0.49 -19.36 7.88
CA GLN A 219 -1.92 -19.13 8.06
C GLN A 219 -2.45 -17.91 7.30
N LYS A 220 -1.57 -17.10 6.70
CA LYS A 220 -1.90 -15.87 5.98
C LYS A 220 -1.56 -16.01 4.50
N MET A 221 -2.33 -15.33 3.65
CA MET A 221 -1.95 -15.19 2.25
C MET A 221 -0.78 -14.21 2.12
N VAL A 222 0.08 -14.43 1.13
CA VAL A 222 1.30 -13.63 0.92
C VAL A 222 1.18 -12.82 -0.37
N ALA A 223 1.32 -11.50 -0.30
CA ALA A 223 1.20 -10.59 -1.45
C ALA A 223 2.52 -9.87 -1.76
N LEU A 224 2.75 -9.58 -3.04
CA LEU A 224 3.79 -8.65 -3.50
C LEU A 224 3.17 -7.24 -3.48
N SER A 225 3.10 -6.64 -2.30
CA SER A 225 2.29 -5.44 -2.04
C SER A 225 2.81 -4.18 -2.72
N GLU A 226 4.11 -4.12 -3.02
CA GLU A 226 4.72 -3.20 -3.96
C GLU A 226 5.83 -3.89 -4.73
N CYS A 227 6.06 -3.47 -5.97
CA CYS A 227 7.24 -3.87 -6.71
C CYS A 227 7.66 -2.85 -7.77
N GLY A 228 8.89 -2.95 -8.21
CA GLY A 228 9.39 -2.15 -9.32
C GLY A 228 10.89 -2.24 -9.48
N ASN A 229 11.45 -1.50 -10.42
CA ASN A 229 12.87 -1.19 -10.42
C ASN A 229 13.12 0.04 -9.54
N LYS A 230 14.31 0.08 -8.92
CA LYS A 230 14.66 1.03 -7.86
C LYS A 230 14.39 2.49 -8.26
N VAL A 231 13.78 3.23 -7.32
CA VAL A 231 13.52 4.67 -7.36
C VAL A 231 14.47 5.36 -6.38
N ASN A 232 15.33 6.26 -6.90
CA ASN A 232 16.09 7.33 -6.21
C ASN A 232 17.16 7.92 -7.16
N GLY A 233 16.75 8.32 -8.37
CA GLY A 233 17.55 9.13 -9.29
C GLY A 233 18.85 8.50 -9.83
N ARG A 234 19.11 7.19 -9.66
CA ARG A 234 20.29 6.52 -10.22
C ARG A 234 19.98 5.13 -10.76
N THR A 235 20.21 5.01 -12.06
CA THR A 235 20.52 3.86 -12.90
C THR A 235 19.94 2.49 -12.49
N ILE A 236 19.11 1.99 -13.39
CA ILE A 236 18.70 0.60 -13.60
C ILE A 236 19.85 -0.36 -13.28
N ILE A 237 19.69 -1.18 -12.24
CA ILE A 237 20.35 -2.49 -12.23
C ILE A 237 19.31 -3.48 -12.74
N SER A 238 19.42 -3.81 -14.02
CA SER A 238 18.54 -4.73 -14.72
C SER A 238 18.55 -6.08 -14.03
N SER A 239 17.54 -6.39 -13.20
CA SER A 239 17.19 -7.78 -12.90
C SER A 239 15.84 -7.96 -12.20
N GLN A 240 14.95 -6.96 -12.12
CA GLN A 240 13.61 -7.27 -11.60
C GLN A 240 12.99 -8.35 -12.49
N ALA A 241 12.72 -9.50 -11.88
CA ALA A 241 12.10 -10.61 -12.57
C ALA A 241 10.66 -10.24 -12.92
N ILE A 242 10.27 -10.51 -14.16
CA ILE A 242 8.87 -10.39 -14.58
C ILE A 242 8.01 -11.41 -13.83
N ILE A 243 6.72 -11.14 -13.69
CA ILE A 243 5.79 -12.02 -12.95
C ILE A 243 5.84 -13.48 -13.43
N PRO A 244 5.90 -13.80 -14.74
CA PRO A 244 6.03 -15.19 -15.18
C PRO A 244 7.29 -15.91 -14.70
N GLU A 245 8.42 -15.20 -14.56
CA GLU A 245 9.68 -15.78 -14.05
C GLU A 245 9.59 -16.05 -12.55
N GLN A 246 9.03 -15.10 -11.80
CA GLN A 246 8.78 -15.27 -10.36
C GLN A 246 7.83 -16.45 -10.12
N TRP A 247 6.71 -16.51 -10.84
CA TRP A 247 5.73 -17.60 -10.77
C TRP A 247 6.38 -18.96 -11.07
N SER A 248 7.17 -19.05 -12.14
CA SER A 248 7.86 -20.29 -12.53
C SER A 248 8.90 -20.75 -11.51
N LYS A 249 9.42 -19.83 -10.70
CA LYS A 249 10.34 -20.13 -9.59
C LYS A 249 9.61 -20.63 -8.33
N GLY A 250 8.28 -20.44 -8.27
CA GLY A 250 7.45 -20.82 -7.13
C GLY A 250 6.92 -19.64 -6.31
N CYS A 251 7.14 -18.38 -6.74
CA CYS A 251 6.58 -17.22 -6.04
C CYS A 251 5.10 -17.09 -6.36
N GLN A 252 4.24 -17.72 -5.56
CA GLN A 252 2.79 -17.69 -5.73
C GLN A 252 2.20 -16.54 -4.91
N TRP A 253 2.54 -15.31 -5.29
CA TRP A 253 1.98 -14.10 -4.69
C TRP A 253 0.45 -14.06 -4.92
N LEU A 254 -0.31 -13.66 -3.89
CA LEU A 254 -1.76 -13.43 -3.97
C LEU A 254 -2.09 -12.36 -5.02
N TYR A 255 -1.35 -11.26 -4.99
CA TYR A 255 -1.37 -10.21 -6.00
C TYR A 255 0.02 -9.57 -6.12
N PHE A 256 0.23 -8.81 -7.18
CA PHE A 256 1.40 -7.95 -7.36
C PHE A 256 0.94 -6.54 -7.72
N MET A 257 1.65 -5.53 -7.22
CA MET A 257 1.32 -4.13 -7.48
C MET A 257 2.57 -3.32 -7.79
N PRO A 258 2.81 -2.99 -9.07
CA PRO A 258 3.85 -2.04 -9.41
C PRO A 258 3.59 -0.66 -8.80
N TRP A 259 4.66 -0.02 -8.32
CA TRP A 259 4.66 1.40 -7.98
C TRP A 259 4.41 2.24 -9.23
N TYR A 260 4.03 3.51 -9.06
CA TYR A 260 3.80 4.40 -10.20
C TYR A 260 5.08 5.05 -10.70
N ASP A 261 5.12 5.40 -11.97
CA ASP A 261 6.16 6.26 -12.57
C ASP A 261 5.57 7.65 -12.85
N TYR A 262 5.88 8.61 -11.98
CA TYR A 262 5.32 9.96 -12.08
C TYR A 262 5.55 10.60 -13.45
N ASP A 263 6.78 10.55 -13.95
CA ASP A 263 7.13 11.24 -15.19
C ASP A 263 6.45 10.56 -16.38
N TYR A 264 6.39 9.23 -16.41
CA TYR A 264 5.68 8.50 -17.45
C TYR A 264 4.16 8.78 -17.40
N ASP A 265 3.56 8.67 -16.21
CA ASP A 265 2.12 8.81 -16.01
C ASP A 265 1.59 10.20 -16.34
N THR A 266 2.39 11.21 -16.05
CA THR A 266 2.07 12.62 -16.34
C THR A 266 2.46 13.03 -17.75
N GLY A 267 2.96 12.10 -18.58
CA GLY A 267 3.34 12.35 -19.97
C GLY A 267 4.65 13.12 -20.14
N ASN A 268 5.44 13.24 -19.08
CA ASN A 268 6.77 13.87 -19.08
C ASN A 268 7.90 12.90 -19.51
N ALA A 269 7.62 11.59 -19.58
CA ALA A 269 8.52 10.57 -20.11
C ALA A 269 7.81 9.59 -21.05
N ASN A 270 8.57 9.01 -21.99
CA ASN A 270 8.04 8.06 -22.98
C ASN A 270 8.19 6.59 -22.56
N THR A 271 8.89 6.31 -21.46
CA THR A 271 9.20 4.95 -21.00
C THR A 271 8.99 4.86 -19.50
N ASN A 272 8.25 3.84 -19.05
CA ASN A 272 8.10 3.55 -17.63
C ASN A 272 9.40 2.89 -17.10
N VAL A 273 10.03 3.53 -16.11
CA VAL A 273 11.28 3.07 -15.49
C VAL A 273 11.07 2.16 -14.29
N ILE A 274 9.84 2.09 -13.76
CA ILE A 274 9.47 1.20 -12.66
C ILE A 274 9.27 -0.21 -13.19
N CYS A 275 8.36 -0.40 -14.13
CA CYS A 275 8.09 -1.66 -14.80
C CYS A 275 8.01 -1.45 -16.31
N SER A 276 8.86 -2.16 -17.06
CA SER A 276 8.91 -2.03 -18.52
C SER A 276 7.62 -2.51 -19.19
N ASP A 277 7.37 -2.08 -20.43
CA ASP A 277 6.27 -2.60 -21.24
C ASP A 277 6.28 -4.14 -21.34
N TYR A 278 7.49 -4.74 -21.37
CA TYR A 278 7.64 -6.19 -21.37
C TYR A 278 7.18 -6.84 -20.06
N PHE A 279 7.38 -6.19 -18.91
CA PHE A 279 6.85 -6.66 -17.63
C PHE A 279 5.32 -6.80 -17.70
N TRP A 280 4.63 -5.75 -18.15
CA TRP A 280 3.17 -5.75 -18.25
C TRP A 280 2.63 -6.69 -19.33
N THR A 281 3.15 -6.60 -20.55
CA THR A 281 2.69 -7.46 -21.66
C THR A 281 2.96 -8.94 -21.40
N SER A 282 4.07 -9.29 -20.74
CA SER A 282 4.38 -10.68 -20.37
C SER A 282 3.46 -11.22 -19.27
N ALA A 283 3.05 -10.38 -18.30
CA ALA A 283 2.13 -10.75 -17.23
C ALA A 283 0.68 -10.85 -17.72
N MET A 284 0.19 -9.84 -18.44
CA MET A 284 -1.22 -9.72 -18.88
C MET A 284 -1.65 -10.76 -19.92
N THR A 285 -0.71 -11.54 -20.45
CA THR A 285 -0.96 -12.67 -21.36
C THR A 285 -1.10 -14.01 -20.64
N ARG A 286 -0.82 -14.08 -19.33
CA ARG A 286 -0.92 -15.32 -18.54
C ARG A 286 -2.33 -15.55 -18.04
N ASN A 287 -2.73 -16.82 -17.97
CA ASN A 287 -4.03 -17.24 -17.44
C ASN A 287 -4.08 -17.20 -15.91
N TYR A 288 -2.95 -17.38 -15.23
CA TYR A 288 -2.81 -17.26 -13.78
C TYR A 288 -2.64 -15.82 -13.30
N VAL A 289 -2.55 -14.84 -14.21
CA VAL A 289 -2.66 -13.43 -13.88
C VAL A 289 -4.09 -13.01 -14.14
N LEU A 290 -4.81 -12.64 -13.08
CA LEU A 290 -6.19 -12.17 -13.14
C LEU A 290 -6.21 -10.68 -13.51
N LYS A 291 -7.13 -10.31 -14.39
CA LYS A 291 -7.39 -8.96 -14.89
C LYS A 291 -8.75 -8.51 -14.35
N ARG A 292 -9.09 -7.23 -14.52
CA ARG A 292 -10.36 -6.68 -14.02
C ARG A 292 -11.58 -7.49 -14.48
N ASN A 293 -11.61 -7.90 -15.74
CA ASN A 293 -12.73 -8.67 -16.30
C ASN A 293 -12.79 -10.14 -15.84
N ASP A 294 -11.76 -10.64 -15.14
CA ASP A 294 -11.77 -11.97 -14.53
C ASP A 294 -12.30 -11.93 -13.08
N VAL A 295 -12.43 -10.74 -12.49
CA VAL A 295 -12.95 -10.56 -11.13
C VAL A 295 -14.46 -10.81 -11.13
N ALA A 296 -14.91 -11.66 -10.21
CA ALA A 296 -16.32 -11.89 -9.96
C ALA A 296 -16.65 -11.52 -8.52
N TYR A 297 -17.48 -10.49 -8.33
CA TYR A 297 -18.05 -10.19 -7.02
C TYR A 297 -19.13 -11.21 -6.69
N LEU A 298 -18.98 -11.87 -5.55
CA LEU A 298 -20.06 -12.67 -4.97
C LEU A 298 -21.04 -11.68 -4.34
N ASN A 299 -22.17 -11.43 -5.02
CA ASN A 299 -23.28 -10.71 -4.40
C ASN A 299 -23.90 -11.61 -3.32
N LEU A 300 -23.46 -11.47 -2.08
CA LEU A 300 -23.95 -12.23 -0.92
C LEU A 300 -25.36 -11.79 -0.45
N HIS A 301 -26.06 -10.96 -1.24
CA HIS A 301 -27.39 -10.41 -0.92
C HIS A 301 -28.52 -10.87 -1.86
N ASN A 302 -28.33 -11.97 -2.60
CA ASN A 302 -29.43 -12.66 -3.31
C ASN A 302 -29.72 -14.02 -2.70
#